data_AF-A0A520A655-F1
#
_entry.id   AF-A0A520A655-F1
#
_cell.length_a   1.000
_cell.length_b   1.000
_cell.length_c   1.000
_cell.angle_alpha   90.00
_cell.angle_beta   90.00
_cell.angle_gamma   90.00
#
_symmetry.space_group_name_H-M   'P 1'
#
loop_
_entity.id
_entity.type
_entity.pdbx_description
1 polymer ?
#
loop_
_entity_poly.entity_id
_entity_poly.type
_entity_poly.pdbx_seq_one_letter_code
_entity_poly.pdbx_strand_id
1 'polypeptide(L)'
;MRPGRAGCWAPSFCHQLVYWSFLEERLGGNLTAIRRGLLANDKRPMETPTVICRTAPAYVGTLHYGGRAVFNRTGSLVVSTGKRSDLATRLQTEVATSSLSNNIRITRTGSPPPAT
;
A
#
# COMPACT_ATOMS: atom_id res chain seq x y z
N MET A 1 -19.24 36.01 16.38
CA MET A 1 -18.39 35.14 15.54
C MET A 1 -18.62 33.69 15.94
N ARG A 2 -19.10 32.82 15.04
CA ARG A 2 -19.12 31.37 15.29
C ARG A 2 -17.82 30.77 14.74
N PRO A 3 -17.13 29.89 15.48
CA PRO A 3 -15.88 29.28 15.02
C PRO A 3 -16.15 28.50 13.73
N GLY A 4 -15.25 28.65 12.76
CA GLY A 4 -15.34 28.02 11.45
C GLY A 4 -15.47 26.50 11.59
N ARG A 5 -16.57 25.95 11.06
CA ARG A 5 -16.66 24.53 10.80
C ARG A 5 -15.59 24.19 9.78
N ALA A 6 -14.57 23.44 10.18
CA ALA A 6 -13.77 22.65 9.25
C ALA A 6 -14.74 21.66 8.59
N GLY A 7 -15.37 22.11 7.50
CA GLY A 7 -16.33 21.31 6.75
C GLY A 7 -15.58 20.28 5.94
N CYS A 8 -15.99 19.02 6.05
CA CYS A 8 -15.59 17.98 5.11
C CYS A 8 -15.77 18.53 3.69
N TRP A 9 -14.72 18.41 2.86
CA TRP A 9 -14.72 18.90 1.48
C TRP A 9 -15.85 18.27 0.64
N ALA A 10 -16.40 17.14 1.09
CA ALA A 10 -17.74 16.65 0.79
C ALA A 10 -18.21 15.74 1.95
N PRO A 11 -19.50 15.67 2.31
CA PRO A 11 -20.00 14.80 3.39
C PRO A 11 -19.65 13.31 3.20
N SER A 12 -19.50 12.87 1.95
CA SER A 12 -19.11 11.49 1.60
C SER A 12 -17.65 11.15 1.92
N PHE A 13 -16.81 12.14 2.19
CA PHE A 13 -15.37 11.97 2.43
C PHE A 13 -15.00 12.10 3.92
N CYS A 14 -15.97 12.31 4.81
CA CYS A 14 -15.71 12.34 6.25
C CYS A 14 -15.36 10.92 6.75
N HIS A 15 -14.27 10.77 7.51
CA HIS A 15 -13.82 9.48 8.10
C HIS A 15 -13.68 8.32 7.10
N GLN A 16 -13.22 8.61 5.88
CA GLN A 16 -13.03 7.57 4.87
C GLN A 16 -11.76 6.76 5.15
N LEU A 17 -11.87 5.44 5.04
CA LEU A 17 -10.72 4.54 5.09
C LEU A 17 -9.95 4.63 3.75
N VAL A 18 -8.71 5.09 3.81
CA VAL A 18 -7.84 5.23 2.63
C VAL A 18 -6.74 4.18 2.69
N TYR A 19 -6.29 3.76 1.52
CA TYR A 19 -5.19 2.83 1.31
C TYR A 19 -4.18 3.50 0.38
N TRP A 20 -2.90 3.47 0.75
CA TRP A 20 -1.86 4.08 -0.06
C TRP A 20 -0.58 3.24 -0.01
N SER A 21 0.15 3.29 -1.11
CA SER A 21 1.50 2.74 -1.21
C SER A 21 2.52 3.77 -0.77
N PHE A 22 3.62 3.29 -0.20
CA PHE A 22 4.77 4.10 0.15
C PHE A 22 6.04 3.25 0.13
N LEU A 23 7.20 3.90 0.13
CA LEU A 23 8.48 3.24 0.31
C LEU A 23 8.80 3.16 1.79
N GLU A 24 8.97 1.94 2.28
CA GLU A 24 9.40 1.68 3.65
C GLU A 24 10.88 1.31 3.65
N GLU A 25 11.68 2.09 4.38
CA GLU A 25 13.09 1.78 4.60
C GLU A 25 13.25 0.60 5.57
N ARG A 26 14.14 -0.32 5.21
CA ARG A 26 14.45 -1.53 5.98
C ARG A 26 15.93 -1.87 5.84
N LEU A 27 16.39 -2.81 6.66
CA LEU A 27 17.72 -3.38 6.48
C LEU A 27 17.83 -3.96 5.06
N GLY A 28 18.86 -3.58 4.31
CA GLY A 28 19.04 -4.00 2.91
C GLY A 28 18.35 -3.11 1.86
N GLY A 29 17.80 -1.94 2.24
CA GLY A 29 17.33 -0.91 1.30
C GLY A 29 15.88 -0.49 1.57
N ASN A 30 15.07 -0.41 0.52
CA ASN A 30 13.65 -0.07 0.67
C ASN A 30 12.75 -1.13 0.02
N LEU A 31 11.49 -1.12 0.43
CA LEU A 31 10.45 -1.97 -0.16
C LEU A 31 9.16 -1.19 -0.38
N THR A 32 8.32 -1.65 -1.30
CA THR A 32 6.97 -1.11 -1.48
C THR A 32 6.08 -1.69 -0.37
N ALA A 33 5.40 -0.83 0.37
CA ALA A 33 4.48 -1.20 1.43
C ALA A 33 3.12 -0.56 1.22
N ILE A 34 2.06 -1.21 1.70
CA ILE A 34 0.71 -0.64 1.74
C ILE A 34 0.33 -0.33 3.17
N ARG A 35 -0.16 0.88 3.38
CA ARG A 35 -0.74 1.34 4.64
C ARG A 35 -2.21 1.68 4.44
N ARG A 36 -2.98 1.54 5.51
CA ARG A 36 -4.34 2.03 5.60
C ARG A 36 -4.51 2.94 6.81
N GLY A 37 -5.54 3.78 6.79
CA GLY A 37 -5.88 4.65 7.90
C GLY A 37 -7.16 5.43 7.62
N LEU A 38 -7.70 6.08 8.65
CA LEU A 38 -8.88 6.92 8.52
C LEU A 38 -8.45 8.36 8.22
N LEU A 39 -9.07 8.96 7.21
CA LEU A 39 -8.84 10.36 6.88
C LEU A 39 -9.51 11.24 7.94
N ALA A 40 -8.73 12.14 8.55
CA ALA A 40 -9.24 13.11 9.52
C ALA A 40 -10.02 14.24 8.82
N ASN A 41 -11.08 14.71 9.45
CA ASN A 41 -11.98 15.71 8.85
C ASN A 41 -11.46 17.16 8.96
N ASP A 42 -10.46 17.41 9.79
CA ASP A 42 -10.01 18.73 10.18
C ASP A 42 -8.54 18.99 9.81
N LYS A 43 -8.10 18.40 8.69
CA LYS A 43 -6.73 18.51 8.15
C LYS A 43 -5.65 17.98 9.12
N ARG A 44 -6.03 17.21 10.13
CA ARG A 44 -5.09 16.49 10.98
C ARG A 44 -4.40 15.36 10.21
N PRO A 45 -3.27 14.85 10.74
CA PRO A 45 -2.68 13.63 10.24
C PRO A 45 -3.67 12.46 10.23
N MET A 46 -3.35 11.47 9.41
CA MET A 46 -4.12 10.22 9.32
C MET A 46 -4.33 9.56 10.67
N GLU A 47 -5.54 9.09 10.94
CA GLU A 47 -5.87 8.39 12.18
C GLU A 47 -5.62 6.88 12.05
N THR A 48 -5.05 6.27 13.09
CA THR A 48 -4.74 4.83 13.16
C THR A 48 -4.00 4.25 11.94
N PRO A 49 -2.94 4.89 11.43
CA PRO A 49 -2.22 4.38 10.27
C PRO A 49 -1.55 3.03 10.57
N THR A 50 -1.91 2.00 9.81
CA THR A 50 -1.36 0.64 9.98
C THR A 50 -0.84 0.09 8.66
N VAL A 51 0.40 -0.42 8.66
CA VAL A 51 0.98 -1.13 7.52
C VAL A 51 0.35 -2.52 7.43
N ILE A 52 -0.29 -2.82 6.30
CA ILE A 52 -1.02 -4.07 6.08
C ILE A 52 -0.32 -5.02 5.11
N CYS A 53 0.65 -4.54 4.35
CA CYS A 53 1.42 -5.36 3.42
C CYS A 53 2.80 -4.78 3.22
N ARG A 54 3.81 -5.66 3.13
CA ARG A 54 5.18 -5.34 2.76
C ARG A 54 5.60 -6.29 1.67
N THR A 55 6.11 -5.74 0.58
CA THR A 55 6.82 -6.53 -0.42
C THR A 55 8.15 -7.02 0.15
N ALA A 56 8.56 -8.20 -0.25
CA ALA A 56 9.88 -8.75 0.04
C ALA A 56 10.55 -9.23 -1.26
N PRO A 57 11.89 -9.20 -1.32
CA PRO A 57 12.81 -8.64 -0.32
C PRO A 57 12.90 -7.10 -0.35
N ALA A 58 13.48 -6.50 0.69
CA ALA A 58 13.98 -5.13 0.60
C ALA A 58 15.17 -5.08 -0.37
N TYR A 59 15.33 -3.95 -1.07
CA TYR A 59 16.35 -3.82 -2.09
C TYR A 59 16.90 -2.39 -2.15
N VAL A 60 18.22 -2.26 -2.35
CA VAL A 60 18.88 -0.97 -2.55
C VAL A 60 18.68 -0.55 -4.00
N GLY A 61 17.77 0.39 -4.23
CA GLY A 61 17.53 0.92 -5.57
C GLY A 61 16.48 2.03 -5.58
N THR A 62 16.50 2.82 -6.65
CA THR A 62 15.64 4.01 -6.81
C THR A 62 14.52 3.84 -7.84
N LEU A 63 14.42 2.66 -8.47
CA LEU A 63 13.62 2.43 -9.68
C LEU A 63 12.56 1.34 -9.49
N HIS A 64 11.52 1.40 -10.31
CA HIS A 64 10.53 0.34 -10.54
C HIS A 64 9.99 -0.28 -9.24
N TYR A 65 9.26 0.53 -8.47
CA TYR A 65 8.64 0.14 -7.20
C TYR A 65 7.26 -0.53 -7.36
N GLY A 66 6.57 -0.25 -8.47
CA GLY A 66 5.14 -0.54 -8.58
C GLY A 66 4.34 0.40 -7.66
N GLY A 67 3.36 -0.16 -6.94
CA GLY A 67 2.63 0.59 -5.91
C GLY A 67 1.18 0.94 -6.26
N ARG A 68 0.67 0.52 -7.42
CA ARG A 68 -0.78 0.61 -7.67
C ARG A 68 -1.51 -0.37 -6.78
N ALA A 69 -2.49 0.11 -6.02
CA ALA A 69 -3.37 -0.69 -5.18
C ALA A 69 -4.83 -0.44 -5.60
N VAL A 70 -5.56 -1.52 -5.93
CA VAL A 70 -6.95 -1.44 -6.40
C VAL A 70 -7.81 -2.53 -5.77
N PHE A 71 -9.08 -2.22 -5.49
CA PHE A 71 -10.03 -3.24 -5.07
C PHE A 71 -10.50 -4.05 -6.28
N ASN A 72 -10.48 -5.37 -6.15
CA ASN A 72 -11.10 -6.26 -7.13
C ASN A 72 -12.61 -6.40 -6.86
N ARG A 73 -13.31 -7.12 -7.75
CA ARG A 73 -14.76 -7.37 -7.63
C ARG A 73 -15.17 -8.13 -6.37
N THR A 74 -14.24 -8.89 -5.75
CA THR A 74 -14.49 -9.63 -4.51
C THR A 74 -14.16 -8.84 -3.25
N GLY A 75 -13.79 -7.56 -3.38
CA GLY A 75 -13.48 -6.67 -2.24
C GLY A 75 -12.08 -6.84 -1.64
N SER A 76 -11.23 -7.69 -2.24
CA SER A 76 -9.81 -7.80 -1.90
C SER A 76 -8.99 -6.69 -2.56
N LEU A 77 -7.88 -6.30 -1.94
CA LEU A 77 -6.93 -5.36 -2.49
C LEU A 77 -5.89 -6.10 -3.33
N VAL A 78 -5.70 -5.67 -4.57
CA VAL A 78 -4.65 -6.14 -5.47
C VAL A 78 -3.57 -5.06 -5.54
N VAL A 79 -2.34 -5.45 -5.24
CA VAL A 79 -1.18 -4.57 -5.15
C VAL A 79 -0.15 -4.99 -6.19
N SER A 80 0.13 -4.09 -7.11
CA SER A 80 1.22 -4.27 -8.07
C SER A 80 2.57 -3.93 -7.45
N THR A 81 3.58 -4.70 -7.81
CA THR A 81 4.96 -4.49 -7.37
C THR A 81 5.87 -4.36 -8.58
N GLY A 82 6.97 -3.64 -8.43
CA GLY A 82 7.93 -3.48 -9.50
C GLY A 82 9.15 -4.40 -9.36
N LYS A 83 9.94 -4.46 -10.44
CA LYS A 83 11.09 -5.35 -10.60
C LYS A 83 12.42 -4.77 -10.13
N ARG A 84 12.45 -3.52 -9.66
CA ARG A 84 13.68 -2.76 -9.30
C ARG A 84 14.62 -2.40 -10.46
N SER A 85 14.35 -2.87 -11.68
CA SER A 85 15.14 -2.58 -12.90
C SER A 85 16.62 -2.93 -12.83
N ASP A 86 16.97 -3.94 -12.03
CA ASP A 86 18.33 -4.45 -11.91
C ASP A 86 18.43 -5.86 -12.53
N LEU A 87 19.61 -6.21 -13.06
CA LEU A 87 19.94 -7.56 -13.51
C LEU A 87 19.85 -8.56 -12.34
N ALA A 88 20.28 -8.17 -11.14
CA ALA A 88 20.25 -9.02 -9.95
C ALA A 88 18.82 -9.39 -9.53
N THR A 89 17.84 -8.52 -9.79
CA THR A 89 16.42 -8.78 -9.51
C THR A 89 15.68 -9.41 -10.68
N ARG A 90 16.36 -9.68 -11.82
CA ARG A 90 15.68 -10.24 -13.00
C ARG A 90 15.10 -11.62 -12.78
N LEU A 91 15.79 -12.47 -12.04
CA LEU A 91 15.37 -13.84 -11.74
C LEU A 91 14.32 -13.90 -10.61
N GLN A 92 14.16 -12.82 -9.85
CA GLN A 92 13.24 -12.80 -8.70
C GLN A 92 11.76 -12.79 -9.09
N THR A 93 11.42 -12.58 -10.37
CA THR A 93 10.03 -12.70 -10.86
C THR A 93 9.52 -14.14 -10.83
N GLU A 94 10.42 -15.13 -10.86
CA GLU A 94 10.07 -16.56 -10.90
C GLU A 94 10.21 -17.25 -9.53
N VAL A 95 10.78 -16.54 -8.53
CA VAL A 95 10.96 -17.05 -7.18
C VAL A 95 9.66 -16.88 -6.40
N ALA A 96 9.04 -17.99 -5.98
CA ALA A 96 7.73 -17.98 -5.31
C ALA A 96 7.69 -17.19 -3.98
N THR A 97 8.83 -17.05 -3.30
CA THR A 97 8.95 -16.25 -2.06
C THR A 97 9.19 -14.77 -2.32
N SER A 98 9.52 -14.39 -3.56
CA SER A 98 9.66 -13.01 -3.97
C SER A 98 8.31 -12.46 -4.40
N SER A 99 8.03 -11.27 -3.92
CA SER A 99 6.86 -10.52 -4.35
C SER A 99 7.17 -9.53 -5.46
N LEU A 100 8.41 -9.45 -5.96
CA LEU A 100 8.80 -8.49 -6.99
C LEU A 100 8.20 -8.84 -8.35
N SER A 101 7.75 -7.81 -9.09
CA SER A 101 7.12 -7.94 -10.42
C SER A 101 5.86 -8.82 -10.43
N ASN A 102 5.20 -8.95 -9.28
CA ASN A 102 3.99 -9.74 -9.10
C ASN A 102 2.81 -8.86 -8.60
N ASN A 103 1.60 -9.40 -8.68
CA ASN A 103 0.41 -8.83 -8.09
C ASN A 103 0.06 -9.56 -6.79
N ILE A 104 0.19 -8.88 -5.66
CA ILE A 104 -0.17 -9.42 -4.35
C ILE A 104 -1.67 -9.20 -4.12
N ARG A 105 -2.40 -10.25 -3.74
CA ARG A 105 -3.80 -10.15 -3.32
C ARG A 105 -3.89 -10.25 -1.80
N ILE A 106 -4.46 -9.24 -1.15
CA ILE A 106 -4.65 -9.18 0.30
C ILE A 106 -6.08 -8.76 0.66
N THR A 107 -6.54 -9.11 1.85
CA THR A 107 -7.76 -8.54 2.43
C THR A 107 -7.55 -7.07 2.80
N ARG A 108 -8.63 -6.37 3.16
CA ARG A 108 -8.59 -4.99 3.70
C ARG A 108 -7.73 -4.83 4.96
N THR A 109 -7.39 -5.93 5.64
CA THR A 109 -6.56 -5.95 6.85
C THR A 109 -5.16 -6.50 6.59
N GLY A 110 -4.85 -6.96 5.37
CA GLY A 110 -3.52 -7.43 4.99
C GLY A 110 -3.32 -8.95 4.97
N SER A 111 -4.29 -9.72 5.44
CA SER A 111 -4.22 -11.19 5.42
C SER A 111 -4.36 -11.73 3.98
N PRO A 112 -3.86 -12.94 3.70
CA PRO A 112 -4.23 -13.65 2.48
C PRO A 112 -5.76 -13.77 2.38
N PRO A 113 -6.37 -13.47 1.23
CA PRO A 113 -7.79 -13.67 1.04
C PRO A 113 -8.12 -15.15 1.03
N PRO A 114 -9.35 -15.54 1.42
CA PRO A 114 -9.79 -16.93 1.36
C PRO A 114 -9.60 -17.51 -0.05
N ALA A 115 -9.31 -18.82 -0.10
CA ALA A 115 -9.33 -19.57 -1.34
C ALA A 115 -10.74 -19.46 -1.95
N THR A 116 -10.77 -19.18 -3.25
CA THR A 116 -12.00 -19.09 -4.04
C THR A 116 -12.41 -20.47 -4.49
#